data_AF-A0A8I3ALA0-F1
#
_entry.id   AF-A0A8I3ALA0-F1
#
_cell.length_a   1.000
_cell.length_b   1.000
_cell.length_c   1.000
_cell.angle_alpha   90.00
_cell.angle_beta   90.00
_cell.angle_gamma   90.00
#
_symmetry.space_group_name_H-M   'P 1'
#
loop_
_entity.id
_entity.type
_entity.pdbx_description
1 polymer ?
#
loop_
_entity_poly.entity_id
_entity_poly.type
_entity_poly.pdbx_seq_one_letter_code
_entity_poly.pdbx_strand_id
1 'polypeptide(L)'
;MFGLSHYPEDNNHFFRSDGRIPTWEEYYIGPVHGETPTVYTNAHQEGIEGSSVYPQEKQISVNSGECVRFQFSKLCEHWTSERHGLGKPPLLLLSIGGRDGRKKEMVPMDTDGYWWWLDVNAIDLGAPGEGLSIFMVTKFDGKDGRGLSKEEFLAKRGRVGMAFAGIIKWDLI
;
A
#
# COMPACT_ATOMS: atom_id res chain seq x y z
N MET A 1 5.16 11.44 14.61
CA MET A 1 4.97 11.02 16.02
C MET A 1 6.32 11.13 16.73
N PHE A 2 6.38 11.77 17.91
CA PHE A 2 7.64 12.12 18.59
C PHE A 2 8.58 10.92 18.83
N GLY A 3 8.03 9.76 19.22
CA GLY A 3 8.79 8.52 19.45
C GLY A 3 9.29 7.79 18.19
N LEU A 4 9.02 8.29 16.97
CA LEU A 4 9.50 7.68 15.73
C LEU A 4 10.77 8.33 15.17
N SER A 5 11.19 9.48 15.70
CA SER A 5 12.29 10.26 15.09
C SER A 5 13.12 11.03 16.10
N HIS A 6 12.84 10.92 17.40
CA HIS A 6 13.53 11.69 18.42
C HIS A 6 13.93 10.80 19.60
N TYR A 7 15.23 10.49 19.69
CA TYR A 7 15.83 9.90 20.88
C TYR A 7 16.25 11.05 21.82
N PRO A 8 15.79 11.10 23.08
CA PRO A 8 16.23 12.13 24.01
C PRO A 8 17.75 12.12 24.18
N GLU A 9 18.41 13.25 23.92
CA GLU A 9 19.85 13.42 24.16
C GLU A 9 20.18 13.46 25.66
N ASP A 10 19.21 13.89 26.49
CA ASP A 10 19.31 13.85 27.95
C ASP A 10 18.65 12.57 28.49
N ASN A 11 19.50 11.70 29.03
CA ASN A 11 19.11 10.42 29.62
C ASN A 11 18.15 10.53 30.81
N ASN A 12 18.04 11.71 31.44
CA ASN A 12 17.10 11.93 32.55
C ASN A 12 15.64 12.02 32.07
N HIS A 13 15.41 12.14 30.76
CA HIS A 13 14.07 12.29 30.19
C HIS A 13 13.38 10.97 29.81
N PHE A 14 13.99 9.81 30.09
CA PHE A 14 13.33 8.51 29.87
C PHE A 14 12.34 8.14 31.00
N PHE A 15 12.45 8.74 32.19
CA PHE A 15 11.54 8.62 33.33
C PHE A 15 11.01 7.19 33.62
N ARG A 16 11.87 6.17 33.47
CA ARG A 16 11.50 4.77 33.73
C ARG A 16 11.68 4.41 35.19
N SER A 17 10.75 3.63 35.74
CA SER A 17 10.79 3.16 37.13
C SER A 17 11.96 2.21 37.44
N ASP A 18 12.53 1.58 36.41
CA ASP A 18 13.70 0.70 36.50
C ASP A 18 15.04 1.44 36.36
N GLY A 19 15.02 2.75 36.10
CA GLY A 19 16.22 3.58 35.92
C GLY A 19 17.07 3.21 34.69
N ARG A 20 16.60 2.29 33.82
CA ARG A 20 17.33 1.90 32.62
C ARG A 20 17.17 2.95 31.53
N ILE A 21 18.24 3.20 30.80
CA ILE A 21 18.23 3.99 29.57
C ILE A 21 18.08 2.96 28.43
N PRO A 22 16.94 2.95 27.71
CA PRO A 22 16.75 2.02 26.61
C PRO A 22 17.73 2.38 25.48
N THR A 23 18.34 1.38 24.85
CA THR A 23 19.05 1.56 23.57
C THR A 23 18.09 2.11 22.50
N TRP A 24 18.63 2.64 21.40
CA TRP A 24 17.79 3.10 20.28
C TRP A 24 16.83 1.99 19.81
N GLU A 25 17.29 0.75 19.76
CA GLU A 25 16.51 -0.43 19.39
C GLU A 25 15.38 -0.75 20.39
N GLU A 26 15.58 -0.47 21.68
CA GLU A 26 14.55 -0.61 22.72
C GLU A 26 13.60 0.59 22.78
N TYR A 27 14.02 1.76 22.30
CA TYR A 27 13.25 3.01 22.29
C TYR A 27 12.38 3.14 21.03
N TYR A 28 12.93 2.76 19.88
CA TYR A 28 12.25 2.83 18.59
C TYR A 28 11.32 1.64 18.41
N ILE A 29 10.09 1.80 18.88
CA ILE A 29 8.97 0.97 18.44
C ILE A 29 8.54 1.54 17.09
N GLY A 30 9.17 1.07 16.02
CA GLY A 30 8.72 1.38 14.65
C GLY A 30 7.23 1.04 14.47
N PRO A 31 6.61 1.42 13.34
CA PRO A 31 5.19 1.14 13.11
C PRO A 31 4.84 -0.35 13.27
N VAL A 32 5.82 -1.24 13.08
CA VAL A 32 5.73 -2.68 13.28
C VAL A 32 7.02 -3.23 13.87
N HIS A 33 6.98 -4.42 14.46
CA HIS A 33 8.16 -5.14 14.97
C HIS A 33 8.98 -5.85 13.86
N GLY A 34 8.71 -5.55 12.58
CA GLY A 34 9.31 -6.20 11.41
C GLY A 34 9.52 -5.27 10.23
N GLU A 35 9.67 -5.83 9.03
CA GLU A 35 9.78 -5.03 7.80
C GLU A 35 8.43 -4.41 7.41
N THR A 36 8.47 -3.20 6.87
CA THR A 36 7.31 -2.54 6.27
C THR A 36 7.17 -2.90 4.78
N PRO A 37 5.98 -2.72 4.19
CA PRO A 37 5.76 -2.94 2.77
C PRO A 37 6.70 -2.07 1.93
N THR A 38 7.08 -2.58 0.76
CA THR A 38 7.86 -1.79 -0.19
C THR A 38 6.96 -0.74 -0.83
N VAL A 39 7.20 0.53 -0.53
CA VAL A 39 6.53 1.67 -1.17
C VAL A 39 7.44 2.21 -2.27
N TYR A 40 7.01 2.10 -3.53
CA TYR A 40 7.82 2.51 -4.69
C TYR A 40 7.78 4.03 -4.90
N THR A 41 8.77 4.57 -5.63
CA THR A 41 8.84 6.00 -5.98
C THR A 41 7.57 6.54 -6.63
N ASN A 42 6.89 5.72 -7.43
CA ASN A 42 5.61 6.09 -8.06
C ASN A 42 4.52 6.44 -7.02
N ALA A 43 4.52 5.79 -5.85
CA ALA A 43 3.57 6.09 -4.78
C ALA A 43 3.79 7.52 -4.24
N HIS A 44 5.05 7.90 -4.02
CA HIS A 44 5.40 9.25 -3.57
C HIS A 44 5.08 10.31 -4.62
N GLN A 45 5.28 10.00 -5.91
CA GLN A 45 4.87 10.88 -7.00
C GLN A 45 3.35 11.08 -7.04
N GLU A 46 2.58 10.03 -6.75
CA GLU A 46 1.14 10.12 -6.56
C GLU A 46 0.73 10.64 -5.18
N GLY A 47 1.64 11.20 -4.39
CA GLY A 47 1.33 11.84 -3.11
C GLY A 47 0.69 10.89 -2.10
N ILE A 48 1.02 9.60 -2.14
CA ILE A 48 0.58 8.62 -1.15
C ILE A 48 1.40 8.81 0.14
N GLU A 49 0.70 8.88 1.27
CA GLU A 49 1.34 8.93 2.59
C GLU A 49 1.80 7.51 2.99
N GLY A 50 3.11 7.25 2.92
CA GLY A 50 3.68 5.94 3.17
C GLY A 50 3.36 5.39 4.57
N SER A 51 3.24 6.25 5.58
CA SER A 51 2.89 5.82 6.94
C SER A 51 1.42 5.41 7.12
N SER A 52 0.55 5.78 6.16
CA SER A 52 -0.86 5.40 6.14
C SER A 52 -1.12 4.02 5.50
N VAL A 53 -0.09 3.42 4.89
CA VAL A 53 -0.19 2.14 4.19
C VAL A 53 -0.52 1.03 5.18
N TYR A 54 -1.58 0.29 4.88
CA TYR A 54 -2.02 -0.87 5.62
C TYR A 54 -2.31 -2.04 4.67
N PRO A 55 -1.93 -3.28 5.01
CA PRO A 55 -1.24 -3.71 6.24
C PRO A 55 0.15 -3.09 6.42
N GLN A 56 0.50 -2.75 7.67
CA GLN A 56 1.79 -2.08 7.98
C GLN A 56 2.98 -3.05 8.00
N GLU A 57 2.72 -4.35 8.14
CA GLU A 57 3.74 -5.39 8.04
C GLU A 57 3.91 -5.80 6.58
N LYS A 58 5.15 -6.09 6.17
CA LYS A 58 5.48 -6.54 4.82
C LYS A 58 4.91 -7.91 4.50
N GLN A 59 4.79 -8.77 5.49
CA GLN A 59 4.35 -10.15 5.34
C GLN A 59 2.86 -10.26 5.66
N ILE A 60 2.12 -10.97 4.82
CA ILE A 60 0.69 -11.24 5.02
C ILE A 60 0.47 -12.74 4.96
N SER A 61 -0.10 -13.31 6.03
CA SER A 61 -0.46 -14.72 6.06
C SER A 61 -1.71 -14.98 5.23
N VAL A 62 -1.62 -15.84 4.22
CA VAL A 62 -2.79 -16.24 3.41
C VAL A 62 -3.70 -17.23 4.14
N ASN A 63 -3.19 -17.86 5.20
CA ASN A 63 -3.88 -18.87 6.00
C ASN A 63 -4.46 -18.32 7.31
N SER A 64 -4.48 -16.99 7.51
CA SER A 64 -5.03 -16.39 8.74
C SER A 64 -6.54 -16.61 8.90
N GLY A 65 -7.26 -16.85 7.80
CA GLY A 65 -8.72 -16.93 7.78
C GLY A 65 -9.42 -15.57 7.88
N GLU A 66 -8.66 -14.47 7.84
CA GLU A 66 -9.17 -13.12 8.00
C GLU A 66 -9.58 -12.49 6.66
N CYS A 67 -10.36 -11.41 6.75
CA CYS A 67 -10.52 -10.45 5.66
C CYS A 67 -9.50 -9.33 5.85
N VAL A 68 -8.58 -9.20 4.90
CA VAL A 68 -7.49 -8.24 4.95
C VAL A 68 -7.92 -6.95 4.26
N ARG A 69 -7.86 -5.85 4.99
CA ARG A 69 -8.04 -4.51 4.42
C ARG A 69 -6.72 -4.02 3.86
N PHE A 70 -6.73 -3.55 2.62
CA PHE A 70 -5.68 -2.75 2.03
C PHE A 70 -6.14 -1.30 2.02
N GLN A 71 -5.38 -0.38 2.62
CA GLN A 71 -5.73 1.04 2.58
C GLN A 71 -4.51 1.96 2.67
N PHE A 72 -4.68 3.18 2.15
CA PHE A 72 -3.73 4.29 2.28
C PHE A 72 -4.41 5.61 1.90
N SER A 73 -3.86 6.72 2.37
CA SER A 73 -4.34 8.07 2.06
C SER A 73 -3.36 8.85 1.20
N LYS A 74 -3.81 10.01 0.71
CA LYS A 74 -2.90 11.07 0.28
C LYS A 74 -2.15 11.68 1.47
N LEU A 75 -1.07 12.41 1.15
CA LEU A 75 -0.30 13.26 2.07
C LEU A 75 -1.18 14.31 2.78
N CYS A 76 -2.16 14.89 2.06
CA CYS A 76 -3.16 15.79 2.62
C CYS A 76 -4.35 15.93 1.67
N GLU A 77 -5.48 16.43 2.17
CA GLU A 77 -6.72 16.62 1.40
C GLU A 77 -6.56 17.57 0.20
N HIS A 78 -5.56 18.46 0.24
CA HIS A 78 -5.30 19.41 -0.85
C HIS A 78 -4.50 18.81 -1.99
N TRP A 79 -3.83 17.67 -1.75
CA TRP A 79 -2.98 17.02 -2.73
C TRP A 79 -3.86 16.32 -3.76
N THR A 80 -3.75 16.72 -5.03
CA THR A 80 -4.37 16.01 -6.15
C THR A 80 -3.39 15.91 -7.30
N SER A 81 -3.47 14.81 -8.07
CA SER A 81 -2.59 14.60 -9.22
C SER A 81 -2.66 15.75 -10.23
N GLU A 82 -3.84 16.36 -10.41
CA GLU A 82 -4.04 17.49 -11.32
C GLU A 82 -3.34 18.76 -10.85
N ARG A 83 -3.44 19.09 -9.55
CA ARG A 83 -2.76 20.27 -8.97
C ARG A 83 -1.23 20.13 -9.01
N HIS A 84 -0.74 18.89 -9.00
CA HIS A 84 0.68 18.57 -9.09
C HIS A 84 1.15 18.26 -10.52
N GLY A 85 0.34 18.58 -11.55
CA GLY A 85 0.77 18.53 -12.96
C GLY A 85 0.88 17.14 -13.57
N LEU A 86 0.39 16.10 -12.89
CA LEU A 86 0.40 14.72 -13.39
C LEU A 86 -0.83 14.43 -14.28
N GLY A 87 -1.85 15.29 -14.23
CA GLY A 87 -3.14 15.07 -14.89
C GLY A 87 -4.12 14.31 -13.99
N LYS A 88 -5.17 13.74 -14.59
CA LYS A 88 -6.24 13.01 -13.86
C LYS A 88 -5.65 11.89 -12.98
N PRO A 89 -6.25 11.53 -11.84
CA PRO A 89 -5.72 10.46 -11.00
C PRO A 89 -5.68 9.11 -11.76
N PRO A 90 -4.71 8.22 -11.47
CA PRO A 90 -4.68 6.89 -12.07
C PRO A 90 -5.68 5.95 -11.40
N LEU A 91 -6.09 4.90 -12.11
CA LEU A 91 -6.80 3.79 -11.49
C LEU A 91 -5.79 2.88 -10.76
N LEU A 92 -6.05 2.59 -9.48
CA LEU A 92 -5.22 1.72 -8.66
C LEU A 92 -5.86 0.34 -8.51
N LEU A 93 -5.05 -0.70 -8.69
CA LEU A 93 -5.48 -2.09 -8.74
C LEU A 93 -4.64 -2.93 -7.77
N LEU A 94 -5.27 -3.81 -6.99
CA LEU A 94 -4.58 -4.88 -6.27
C LEU A 94 -4.47 -6.11 -7.17
N SER A 95 -3.26 -6.63 -7.35
CA SER A 95 -3.01 -7.88 -8.09
C SER A 95 -3.05 -9.07 -7.13
N ILE A 96 -4.12 -9.88 -7.20
CA ILE A 96 -4.27 -11.11 -6.39
C ILE A 96 -4.03 -12.36 -7.25
N GLY A 97 -3.62 -13.46 -6.62
CA GLY A 97 -3.36 -14.75 -7.27
C GLY A 97 -4.47 -15.80 -7.10
N GLY A 98 -5.49 -15.54 -6.27
CA GLY A 98 -6.48 -16.55 -5.88
C GLY A 98 -5.90 -17.62 -4.94
N ARG A 99 -6.72 -18.59 -4.53
CA ARG A 99 -6.39 -19.59 -3.50
C ARG A 99 -5.12 -20.41 -3.72
N ASP A 100 -4.70 -20.59 -4.97
CA ASP A 100 -3.54 -21.40 -5.34
C ASP A 100 -2.49 -20.62 -6.14
N GLY A 101 -2.60 -19.29 -6.24
CA GLY A 101 -1.69 -18.42 -7.00
C GLY A 101 -1.87 -18.48 -8.53
N ARG A 102 -2.75 -19.34 -9.05
CA ARG A 102 -2.88 -19.57 -10.51
C ARG A 102 -3.88 -18.65 -11.19
N LYS A 103 -4.70 -17.95 -10.43
CA LYS A 103 -5.74 -17.05 -10.94
C LYS A 103 -5.35 -15.61 -10.68
N LYS A 104 -4.45 -15.09 -11.51
CA LYS A 104 -4.07 -13.68 -11.47
C LYS A 104 -5.25 -12.79 -11.85
N GLU A 105 -5.69 -11.97 -10.92
CA GLU A 105 -6.76 -11.01 -11.10
C GLU A 105 -6.32 -9.63 -10.62
N MET A 106 -6.71 -8.60 -11.37
CA MET A 106 -6.50 -7.21 -11.01
C MET A 106 -7.82 -6.64 -10.50
N VAL A 107 -7.87 -6.31 -9.21
CA VAL A 107 -9.07 -5.85 -8.52
C VAL A 107 -8.96 -4.33 -8.29
N PRO A 108 -9.87 -3.52 -8.87
CA PRO A 108 -9.83 -2.08 -8.69
C PRO A 108 -10.25 -1.67 -7.28
N MET A 109 -9.42 -0.86 -6.64
CA MET A 109 -9.68 -0.30 -5.31
C MET A 109 -10.81 0.73 -5.36
N ASP A 110 -11.52 0.87 -4.25
CA ASP A 110 -12.47 1.96 -4.04
C ASP A 110 -11.73 3.20 -3.51
N THR A 111 -12.28 4.37 -3.77
CA THR A 111 -11.69 5.65 -3.34
C THR A 111 -12.73 6.76 -3.24
N ASP A 112 -12.51 7.67 -2.29
CA ASP A 112 -13.22 8.96 -2.18
C ASP A 112 -12.37 10.14 -2.70
N GLY A 113 -11.19 9.85 -3.27
CA GLY A 113 -10.20 10.83 -3.72
C GLY A 113 -9.12 11.16 -2.70
N TYR A 114 -9.33 10.89 -1.42
CA TYR A 114 -8.34 11.05 -0.36
C TYR A 114 -7.84 9.70 0.17
N TRP A 115 -8.74 8.76 0.41
CA TRP A 115 -8.46 7.37 0.79
C TRP A 115 -8.63 6.42 -0.39
N TRP A 116 -7.82 5.36 -0.39
CA TRP A 116 -8.05 4.15 -1.18
C TRP A 116 -8.24 2.99 -0.22
N TRP A 117 -9.19 2.11 -0.54
CA TRP A 117 -9.38 0.87 0.22
C TRP A 117 -9.85 -0.30 -0.65
N LEU A 118 -9.57 -1.51 -0.18
CA LEU A 118 -10.10 -2.76 -0.72
C LEU A 118 -10.01 -3.85 0.36
N ASP A 119 -11.10 -4.59 0.54
CA ASP A 119 -11.17 -5.73 1.47
C ASP A 119 -11.13 -7.04 0.67
N VAL A 120 -10.22 -7.95 1.03
CA VAL A 120 -10.06 -9.25 0.36
C VAL A 120 -9.79 -10.33 1.39
N ASN A 121 -10.42 -11.51 1.26
CA ASN A 121 -10.07 -12.63 2.14
C ASN A 121 -8.61 -13.03 1.95
N ALA A 122 -7.90 -13.28 3.04
CA ALA A 122 -6.49 -13.67 3.04
C ALA A 122 -6.23 -14.86 2.09
N ILE A 123 -7.14 -15.83 2.08
CA ILE A 123 -7.05 -17.04 1.25
C ILE A 123 -7.17 -16.76 -0.25
N ASP A 124 -7.70 -15.60 -0.67
CA ASP A 124 -7.87 -15.26 -2.09
C ASP A 124 -6.69 -14.43 -2.63
N LEU A 125 -5.73 -14.05 -1.77
CA LEU A 125 -4.62 -13.16 -2.14
C LEU A 125 -3.59 -13.81 -3.07
N GLY A 126 -3.36 -15.11 -2.95
CA GLY A 126 -2.31 -15.84 -3.66
C GLY A 126 -1.81 -17.05 -2.87
N ALA A 127 -0.67 -17.59 -3.29
CA ALA A 127 0.02 -18.66 -2.57
C ALA A 127 1.18 -18.12 -1.71
N PRO A 128 1.57 -18.83 -0.63
CA PRO A 128 2.78 -18.50 0.14
C PRO A 128 4.03 -18.41 -0.76
N GLY A 129 4.86 -17.39 -0.54
CA GLY A 129 6.06 -17.10 -1.32
C GLY A 129 5.83 -16.20 -2.54
N GLU A 130 4.57 -15.89 -2.88
CA GLU A 130 4.25 -14.92 -3.94
C GLU A 130 4.33 -13.47 -3.45
N GLY A 131 4.50 -12.54 -4.39
CA GLY A 131 4.39 -11.11 -4.11
C GLY A 131 2.97 -10.61 -4.37
N LEU A 132 2.46 -9.78 -3.47
CA LEU A 132 1.18 -9.08 -3.62
C LEU A 132 1.45 -7.59 -3.84
N SER A 133 0.93 -7.03 -4.93
CA SER A 133 1.27 -5.65 -5.32
C SER A 133 0.05 -4.83 -5.70
N ILE A 134 0.11 -3.54 -5.35
CA ILE A 134 -0.75 -2.50 -5.88
C ILE A 134 -0.08 -1.89 -7.09
N PHE A 135 -0.83 -1.76 -8.16
CA PHE A 135 -0.39 -1.19 -9.43
C PHE A 135 -1.25 0.00 -9.82
N MET A 136 -0.64 0.99 -10.46
CA MET A 136 -1.37 2.00 -11.23
C MET A 136 -1.44 1.60 -12.70
N VAL A 137 -2.58 1.87 -13.36
CA VAL A 137 -2.72 1.69 -14.81
C VAL A 137 -2.04 2.86 -15.54
N THR A 138 -1.01 2.57 -16.31
CA THR A 138 -0.25 3.59 -17.08
C THR A 138 -0.69 3.67 -18.54
N LYS A 139 -1.16 2.55 -19.11
CA LYS A 139 -1.81 2.54 -20.42
C LYS A 139 -3.00 1.60 -20.43
N PHE A 140 -4.05 1.99 -21.14
CA PHE A 140 -5.26 1.20 -21.33
C PHE A 140 -5.79 1.40 -22.75
N ASP A 141 -5.92 0.30 -23.50
CA ASP A 141 -6.47 0.33 -24.87
C ASP A 141 -5.69 1.31 -25.79
N GLY A 142 -4.36 1.27 -25.69
CA GLY A 142 -3.45 2.11 -26.46
C GLY A 142 -3.38 3.59 -26.04
N LYS A 143 -4.16 4.00 -25.03
CA LYS A 143 -4.22 5.38 -24.52
C LYS A 143 -3.56 5.48 -23.14
N ASP A 144 -3.36 6.72 -22.70
CA ASP A 144 -2.98 7.02 -21.32
C ASP A 144 -4.03 6.43 -20.35
N GLY A 145 -3.56 5.77 -19.29
CA GLY A 145 -4.41 5.15 -18.27
C GLY A 145 -4.98 6.15 -17.24
N ARG A 146 -4.51 7.40 -17.23
CA ARG A 146 -4.97 8.42 -16.29
C ARG A 146 -6.43 8.82 -16.53
N GLY A 147 -7.21 8.88 -15.45
CA GLY A 147 -8.65 9.17 -15.50
C GLY A 147 -9.52 7.99 -15.95
N LEU A 148 -8.95 6.79 -16.07
CA LEU A 148 -9.71 5.56 -16.32
C LEU A 148 -10.64 5.26 -15.14
N SER A 149 -11.92 5.03 -15.41
CA SER A 149 -12.88 4.66 -14.37
C SER A 149 -12.85 3.16 -14.06
N LYS A 150 -13.33 2.79 -12.87
CA LYS A 150 -13.49 1.39 -12.45
C LYS A 150 -14.43 0.63 -13.40
N GLU A 151 -15.52 1.26 -13.82
CA GLU A 151 -16.52 0.68 -14.73
C GLU A 151 -15.92 0.42 -16.12
N GLU A 152 -15.18 1.40 -16.66
CA GLU A 152 -14.53 1.23 -17.96
C GLU A 152 -13.47 0.13 -17.91
N PHE A 153 -12.67 0.08 -16.84
CA PHE A 153 -11.70 -0.99 -16.63
C PHE A 153 -12.38 -2.36 -16.59
N LEU A 154 -13.43 -2.52 -15.78
CA LEU A 154 -14.15 -3.79 -15.62
C LEU A 154 -14.83 -4.25 -16.93
N ALA A 155 -15.30 -3.33 -17.77
CA ALA A 155 -15.96 -3.65 -19.04
C ALA A 155 -15.00 -4.19 -20.12
N LYS A 156 -13.72 -3.80 -20.07
CA LYS A 156 -12.72 -4.10 -21.11
C LYS A 156 -11.54 -4.96 -20.62
N ARG A 157 -11.40 -5.20 -19.30
CA ARG A 157 -10.30 -6.04 -18.76
C ARG A 157 -10.24 -7.40 -19.45
N GLY A 158 -9.03 -7.83 -19.81
CA GLY A 158 -8.79 -9.07 -20.55
C GLY A 158 -9.11 -9.01 -22.06
N ARG A 159 -9.59 -7.87 -22.59
CA ARG A 159 -9.90 -7.68 -24.01
C ARG A 159 -9.00 -6.66 -24.70
N VAL A 160 -8.33 -5.81 -23.93
CA VAL A 160 -7.46 -4.74 -24.43
C VAL A 160 -6.06 -4.83 -23.84
N GLY A 161 -5.08 -4.28 -24.54
CA GLY A 161 -3.72 -4.13 -24.04
C GLY A 161 -3.66 -3.16 -22.86
N MET A 162 -2.86 -3.51 -21.85
CA MET A 162 -2.70 -2.74 -20.61
C MET A 162 -1.24 -2.67 -20.21
N ALA A 163 -0.84 -1.56 -19.59
CA ALA A 163 0.47 -1.42 -18.94
C ALA A 163 0.28 -0.89 -17.51
N PHE A 164 1.17 -1.31 -16.62
CA PHE A 164 1.07 -1.05 -15.19
C PHE A 164 2.41 -0.56 -14.64
N ALA A 165 2.37 0.14 -13.51
CA ALA A 165 3.55 0.48 -12.72
C ALA A 165 3.29 0.19 -11.24
N GLY A 166 4.28 -0.39 -10.55
CA GLY A 166 4.16 -0.77 -9.13
C GLY A 166 4.06 0.45 -8.22
N ILE A 167 3.23 0.34 -7.18
CA ILE A 167 2.96 1.38 -6.18
C ILE A 167 3.38 0.91 -4.79
N ILE A 168 2.81 -0.21 -4.32
CA ILE A 168 3.17 -0.83 -3.03
C ILE A 168 3.28 -2.35 -3.22
N LYS A 169 4.17 -3.02 -2.49
CA LYS A 169 4.33 -4.47 -2.49
C LYS A 169 4.44 -5.06 -1.07
N TRP A 170 3.75 -6.18 -0.87
CA TRP A 170 3.85 -7.12 0.25
C TRP A 170 4.36 -8.49 -0.25
N ASP A 171 4.75 -9.33 0.69
CA ASP A 171 5.08 -10.74 0.46
C ASP A 171 4.06 -11.63 1.19
N LEU A 172 3.61 -12.69 0.52
CA LEU A 172 2.65 -13.64 1.08
C LEU A 172 3.37 -14.77 1.81
N ILE A 173 2.86 -15.15 2.98
CA ILE A 173 3.38 -16.27 3.80
C ILE A 173 2.29 -17.27 4.18
#